data_AF-A0A1J1HX92-F1
#
_entry.id   AF-A0A1J1HX92-F1
#
_cell.length_a   1.000
_cell.length_b   1.000
_cell.length_c   1.000
_cell.angle_alpha   90.00
_cell.angle_beta   90.00
_cell.angle_gamma   90.00
#
_symmetry.space_group_name_H-M   'P 1'
#
loop_
_entity.id
_entity.type
_entity.pdbx_description
1 polymer ?
#
loop_
_entity_poly.entity_id
_entity_poly.type
_entity_poly.pdbx_seq_one_letter_code
_entity_poly.pdbx_strand_id
1 'polypeptide(L)'
;MKSFRLILAVTALCSPALSLQFNCFFLKLNSSLVWEEIYSGNCAVHHTTGNPIALVVVDAIHLPGFDNNDVESIFIQDFSQNLQQFPSNIDHFFPNLFDIVLVDSGLPTITAEDLKPFPALTRLVLNGNRILHVDGNLLQHTPNIRVVEFSNNQIETVGLGLFEGLRGFTEPGSLVSFFRNTCIDEFAGGPEQIAVLIQNLERDCLPPITTTTTTEAAVDECPLSCRTSIDSSFNEIEYLRQKVSTSESRIEQLEMQMQEILEKVQLKK
;
A
#
# COMPACT_ATOMS: atom_id res chain seq x y z
N MET A 1 45.88 -53.85 -11.16
CA MET A 1 46.05 -52.50 -10.58
C MET A 1 44.79 -51.71 -10.89
N LYS A 2 43.95 -51.44 -9.88
CA LYS A 2 42.62 -50.82 -10.06
C LYS A 2 42.77 -49.29 -10.08
N SER A 3 42.16 -48.67 -11.09
CA SER A 3 42.06 -47.21 -11.26
C SER A 3 41.28 -46.58 -10.11
N PHE A 4 41.90 -45.63 -9.41
CA PHE A 4 41.22 -44.75 -8.46
C PHE A 4 40.64 -43.56 -9.24
N ARG A 5 39.31 -43.44 -9.29
CA ARG A 5 38.65 -42.21 -9.72
C ARG A 5 38.45 -41.33 -8.48
N LEU A 6 39.13 -40.18 -8.46
CA LEU A 6 38.92 -39.14 -7.48
C LEU A 6 37.57 -38.47 -7.78
N ILE A 7 36.55 -38.74 -6.97
CA ILE A 7 35.28 -38.01 -7.04
C ILE A 7 35.51 -36.69 -6.32
N LEU A 8 35.63 -35.59 -7.06
CA LEU A 8 35.50 -34.25 -6.50
C LEU A 8 34.03 -34.09 -6.07
N ALA A 9 33.77 -34.23 -4.77
CA ALA A 9 32.53 -33.75 -4.19
C ALA A 9 32.61 -32.21 -4.22
N VAL A 10 31.96 -31.59 -5.21
CA VAL A 10 31.64 -30.17 -5.15
C VAL A 10 30.60 -30.02 -4.04
N THR A 11 31.07 -29.83 -2.82
CA THR A 11 30.22 -29.28 -1.77
C THR A 11 29.82 -27.91 -2.25
N ALA A 12 28.59 -27.77 -2.73
CA ALA A 12 27.97 -26.47 -2.90
C ALA A 12 28.12 -25.76 -1.56
N LEU A 13 29.01 -24.76 -1.50
CA LEU A 13 29.04 -23.78 -0.43
C LEU A 13 27.66 -23.13 -0.48
N CYS A 14 26.75 -23.62 0.35
CA CYS A 14 25.54 -22.90 0.67
C CYS A 14 26.05 -21.58 1.23
N SER A 15 25.98 -20.50 0.43
CA SER A 15 26.14 -19.15 0.94
C SER A 15 25.28 -19.07 2.20
N PRO A 16 25.78 -18.58 3.35
CA PRO A 16 24.94 -18.44 4.51
C PRO A 16 23.73 -17.60 4.09
N ALA A 17 22.55 -18.22 4.08
CA ALA A 17 21.32 -17.52 3.77
C ALA A 17 21.21 -16.40 4.80
N LEU A 18 21.16 -15.16 4.32
CA LEU A 18 21.05 -13.97 5.15
C LEU A 18 19.74 -14.07 5.95
N SER A 19 19.82 -14.14 7.28
CA SER A 19 18.69 -14.56 8.11
C SER A 19 18.27 -13.53 9.17
N LEU A 20 16.98 -13.24 9.19
CA LEU A 20 16.30 -12.47 10.22
C LEU A 20 15.65 -13.43 11.21
N GLN A 21 15.66 -13.07 12.50
CA GLN A 21 14.92 -13.78 13.53
C GLN A 21 13.88 -12.84 14.15
N PHE A 22 12.68 -13.34 14.37
CA PHE A 22 11.68 -12.66 15.19
C PHE A 22 11.61 -13.32 16.56
N ASN A 23 11.64 -12.51 17.61
CA ASN A 23 11.33 -12.94 18.96
C ASN A 23 9.92 -12.44 19.29
N CYS A 24 8.95 -13.34 19.31
CA CYS A 24 7.54 -12.99 19.39
C CYS A 24 6.89 -13.44 20.70
N PHE A 25 6.00 -12.58 21.21
CA PHE A 25 5.02 -12.93 22.23
C PHE A 25 3.61 -12.84 21.64
N PHE A 26 2.77 -13.82 21.91
CA PHE A 26 1.44 -13.90 21.32
C PHE A 26 0.32 -13.73 22.34
N LEU A 27 -0.74 -13.04 21.94
CA LEU A 27 -1.88 -12.75 22.77
C LEU A 27 -3.17 -12.70 21.97
N LYS A 28 -4.29 -12.85 22.67
CA LYS A 28 -5.62 -12.59 22.15
C LYS A 28 -5.97 -11.12 22.34
N LEU A 29 -6.58 -10.51 21.33
CA LEU A 29 -7.02 -9.13 21.40
C LEU A 29 -8.30 -8.90 20.59
N ASN A 30 -9.15 -7.99 21.08
CA ASN A 30 -10.36 -7.61 20.35
C ASN A 30 -9.98 -6.65 19.22
N SER A 31 -10.24 -7.06 17.99
CA SER A 31 -9.99 -6.24 16.81
C SER A 31 -11.22 -5.42 16.45
N SER A 32 -11.09 -4.10 16.39
CA SER A 32 -12.15 -3.23 15.85
C SER A 32 -12.27 -3.32 14.33
N LEU A 33 -11.30 -3.93 13.64
CA LEU A 33 -11.31 -4.08 12.19
C LEU A 33 -12.28 -5.17 11.74
N VAL A 34 -12.34 -6.27 12.51
CA VAL A 34 -13.21 -7.43 12.23
C VAL A 34 -14.30 -7.64 13.29
N TRP A 35 -14.31 -6.84 14.36
CA TRP A 35 -15.27 -6.91 15.47
C TRP A 35 -15.27 -8.25 16.23
N GLU A 36 -14.14 -8.96 16.21
CA GLU A 36 -13.94 -10.26 16.83
C GLU A 36 -12.61 -10.29 17.61
N GLU A 37 -12.46 -11.30 18.47
CA GLU A 37 -11.18 -11.60 19.12
C GLU A 37 -10.26 -12.29 18.12
N ILE A 38 -9.05 -11.77 17.95
CA ILE A 38 -8.03 -12.33 17.06
C ILE A 38 -6.80 -12.74 17.84
N TYR A 39 -5.98 -13.59 17.24
CA TYR A 39 -4.69 -13.97 17.79
C TYR A 39 -3.56 -13.19 17.12
N SER A 40 -2.78 -12.46 17.92
CA SER A 40 -1.78 -11.50 17.43
C SER A 40 -0.41 -11.75 18.04
N GLY A 41 0.63 -11.57 17.22
CA GLY A 41 2.03 -11.67 17.63
C GLY A 41 2.69 -10.30 17.74
N ASN A 42 3.35 -10.03 18.86
CA ASN A 42 4.21 -8.86 19.04
C ASN A 42 5.68 -9.30 18.97
N CYS A 43 6.38 -8.88 17.93
CA CYS A 43 7.64 -9.43 17.47
C CYS A 43 8.75 -8.38 17.44
N ALA A 44 9.82 -8.65 18.17
CA ALA A 44 11.05 -7.88 18.08
C ALA A 44 11.99 -8.49 17.04
N VAL A 45 12.56 -7.66 16.17
CA VAL A 45 13.53 -8.08 15.16
C VAL A 45 14.90 -8.28 15.79
N HIS A 46 15.53 -9.43 15.51
CA HIS A 46 16.92 -9.72 15.87
C HIS A 46 17.74 -10.06 14.63
N HIS A 47 18.76 -9.26 14.36
CA HIS A 47 19.69 -9.45 13.24
C HIS A 47 20.73 -10.52 13.60
N THR A 48 20.78 -11.63 12.87
CA THR A 48 21.66 -12.77 13.22
C THR A 48 23.01 -12.72 12.50
N THR A 49 23.07 -12.65 11.17
CA THR A 49 24.31 -12.43 10.38
C THR A 49 24.02 -11.92 8.97
N GLY A 50 24.90 -11.03 8.45
CA GLY A 50 24.72 -10.37 7.15
C GLY A 50 23.52 -9.42 7.14
N ASN A 51 23.34 -8.62 6.09
CA ASN A 51 22.20 -7.72 5.94
C ASN A 51 20.92 -8.55 5.68
N PRO A 52 20.12 -8.92 6.70
CA PRO A 52 19.19 -10.03 6.59
C PRO A 52 17.80 -9.54 6.20
N ILE A 53 17.29 -10.07 5.10
CA ILE A 53 15.97 -9.71 4.57
C ILE A 53 14.96 -10.85 4.80
N ALA A 54 15.43 -12.10 4.80
CA ALA A 54 14.55 -13.25 4.92
C ALA A 54 14.35 -13.65 6.38
N LEU A 55 13.10 -13.73 6.84
CA LEU A 55 12.75 -14.38 8.09
C LEU A 55 13.01 -15.89 7.98
N VAL A 56 13.83 -16.41 8.90
CA VAL A 56 14.20 -17.84 8.93
C VAL A 56 13.81 -18.51 10.24
N VAL A 57 13.72 -17.72 11.33
CA VAL A 57 13.40 -18.24 12.65
C VAL A 57 12.41 -17.32 13.34
N VAL A 58 11.36 -17.91 13.90
CA VAL A 58 10.49 -17.26 14.88
C VAL A 58 10.72 -17.97 16.21
N ASP A 59 11.36 -17.28 17.15
CA ASP A 59 11.41 -17.70 18.54
C ASP A 59 10.12 -17.25 19.23
N ALA A 60 9.29 -18.22 19.59
CA ALA A 60 7.89 -18.03 19.93
C ALA A 60 7.46 -18.94 21.09
N ILE A 61 6.59 -18.39 21.94
CA ILE A 61 5.81 -19.18 22.90
C ILE A 61 4.34 -18.88 22.66
N HIS A 62 3.62 -19.85 22.11
CA HIS A 62 2.18 -19.76 21.87
C HIS A 62 1.37 -20.11 23.11
N LEU A 63 0.10 -19.68 23.12
CA LEU A 63 -0.89 -20.12 24.09
C LEU A 63 -1.23 -21.60 23.86
N PRO A 64 -1.65 -22.36 24.89
CA PRO A 64 -2.03 -23.75 24.72
C PRO A 64 -3.12 -23.93 23.66
N GLY A 65 -2.85 -24.77 22.65
CA GLY A 65 -3.77 -25.03 21.54
C GLY A 65 -3.69 -24.04 20.38
N PHE A 66 -2.76 -23.09 20.42
CA PHE A 66 -2.49 -22.16 19.32
C PHE A 66 -1.12 -22.44 18.69
N ASP A 67 -0.99 -22.16 17.40
CA ASP A 67 0.26 -22.17 16.65
C ASP A 67 0.38 -20.97 15.69
N ASN A 68 1.36 -20.98 14.80
CA ASN A 68 1.57 -19.87 13.87
C ASN A 68 0.43 -19.68 12.85
N ASN A 69 -0.33 -20.74 12.53
CA ASN A 69 -1.46 -20.66 11.59
C ASN A 69 -2.63 -19.89 12.18
N ASP A 70 -2.75 -19.86 13.50
CA ASP A 70 -3.79 -19.10 14.18
C ASP A 70 -3.49 -17.60 14.21
N VAL A 71 -2.27 -17.17 13.87
CA VAL A 71 -1.86 -15.77 13.95
C VAL A 71 -2.44 -14.98 12.77
N GLU A 72 -3.24 -13.97 13.09
CA GLU A 72 -3.99 -13.16 12.13
C GLU A 72 -3.47 -11.71 12.04
N SER A 73 -2.76 -11.26 13.08
CA SER A 73 -2.16 -9.93 13.17
C SER A 73 -0.74 -10.02 13.70
N ILE A 74 0.17 -9.23 13.14
CA ILE A 74 1.53 -9.09 13.69
C ILE A 74 1.91 -7.63 13.87
N PHE A 75 2.55 -7.37 15.01
CA PHE A 75 3.23 -6.14 15.32
C PHE A 75 4.73 -6.40 15.32
N ILE A 76 5.48 -5.74 14.44
CA ILE A 76 6.91 -5.91 14.26
C ILE A 76 7.60 -4.59 14.61
N GLN A 77 8.66 -4.68 15.41
CA GLN A 77 9.52 -3.55 15.74
C GLN A 77 11.00 -3.95 15.70
N ASP A 78 11.80 -3.18 14.96
CA ASP A 78 13.26 -3.26 14.96
C ASP A 78 13.86 -2.08 15.72
N PHE A 79 14.14 -2.29 17.01
CA PHE A 79 14.75 -1.28 17.86
C PHE A 79 16.11 -0.77 17.36
N SER A 80 16.78 -1.50 16.47
CA SER A 80 18.04 -1.07 15.87
C SER A 80 17.87 -0.11 14.69
N GLN A 81 16.64 0.09 14.20
CA GLN A 81 16.32 0.95 13.05
C GLN A 81 17.14 0.61 11.79
N ASN A 82 17.40 -0.68 11.57
CA ASN A 82 18.32 -1.15 10.54
C ASN A 82 17.66 -2.14 9.58
N LEU A 83 16.33 -2.15 9.52
CA LEU A 83 15.61 -2.96 8.56
C LEU A 83 15.79 -2.36 7.16
N GLN A 84 16.56 -3.04 6.32
CA GLN A 84 16.91 -2.53 5.00
C GLN A 84 15.81 -2.76 3.96
N GLN A 85 14.95 -3.75 4.19
CA GLN A 85 13.85 -4.16 3.30
C GLN A 85 12.73 -4.78 4.12
N PHE A 86 11.53 -4.86 3.56
CA PHE A 86 10.42 -5.54 4.22
C PHE A 86 10.79 -7.03 4.41
N PRO A 87 10.56 -7.65 5.59
CA PRO A 87 11.04 -8.99 5.82
C PRO A 87 10.29 -10.00 4.94
N SER A 88 11.03 -10.80 4.17
CA SER A 88 10.44 -11.84 3.34
C SER A 88 10.15 -13.11 4.15
N ASN A 89 9.29 -13.99 3.62
CA ASN A 89 8.87 -15.26 4.22
C ASN A 89 8.03 -15.16 5.50
N ILE A 90 7.50 -13.98 5.85
CA ILE A 90 6.58 -13.84 6.99
C ILE A 90 5.36 -14.77 6.81
N ASP A 91 4.84 -14.85 5.58
CA ASP A 91 3.68 -15.68 5.18
C ASP A 91 3.91 -17.19 5.38
N HIS A 92 5.17 -17.66 5.29
CA HIS A 92 5.49 -19.06 5.57
C HIS A 92 5.34 -19.42 7.05
N PHE A 93 5.48 -18.44 7.93
CA PHE A 93 5.22 -18.62 9.35
C PHE A 93 3.76 -18.33 9.66
N PHE A 94 3.25 -17.18 9.23
CA PHE A 94 1.91 -16.70 9.54
C PHE A 94 1.07 -16.57 8.25
N PRO A 95 0.43 -17.66 7.79
CA PRO A 95 -0.24 -17.69 6.48
C PRO A 95 -1.59 -16.96 6.43
N ASN A 96 -2.19 -16.63 7.59
CA ASN A 96 -3.54 -16.10 7.68
C ASN A 96 -3.59 -14.60 8.08
N LEU A 97 -2.49 -13.88 7.85
CA LEU A 97 -2.40 -12.46 8.23
C LEU A 97 -3.38 -11.58 7.45
N PHE A 98 -4.12 -10.76 8.18
CA PHE A 98 -4.90 -9.65 7.63
C PHE A 98 -4.46 -8.27 8.17
N ASP A 99 -3.65 -8.22 9.22
CA ASP A 99 -3.16 -6.98 9.84
C ASP A 99 -1.64 -7.06 10.07
N ILE A 100 -0.90 -6.15 9.42
CA ILE A 100 0.54 -6.03 9.57
C ILE A 100 0.87 -4.63 10.06
N VAL A 101 1.51 -4.57 11.22
CA VAL A 101 2.03 -3.33 11.81
C VAL A 101 3.54 -3.46 11.89
N LEU A 102 4.28 -2.65 11.14
CA LEU A 102 5.74 -2.57 11.18
C LEU A 102 6.13 -1.13 11.46
N VAL A 103 6.46 -0.85 12.72
CA VAL A 103 6.71 0.53 13.18
C VAL A 103 8.13 0.68 13.70
N ASP A 104 8.65 1.91 13.63
CA ASP A 104 9.96 2.28 14.16
C ASP A 104 11.01 1.22 13.83
N SER A 105 11.22 0.92 12.55
CA SER A 105 12.14 -0.14 12.12
C SER A 105 13.18 0.32 11.10
N GLY A 106 13.13 1.58 10.67
CA GLY A 106 14.06 2.15 9.73
C GLY A 106 13.86 1.72 8.27
N LEU A 107 12.71 1.12 7.94
CA LEU A 107 12.40 0.60 6.59
C LEU A 107 12.51 1.71 5.53
N PRO A 108 13.38 1.59 4.51
CA PRO A 108 13.58 2.65 3.51
C PRO A 108 12.60 2.56 2.32
N THR A 109 12.06 1.38 2.03
CA THR A 109 11.18 1.15 0.88
C THR A 109 10.25 -0.03 1.14
N ILE A 110 9.13 -0.05 0.44
CA ILE A 110 8.19 -1.17 0.37
C ILE A 110 7.62 -1.25 -1.05
N THR A 111 7.45 -2.46 -1.57
CA THR A 111 7.01 -2.72 -2.94
C THR A 111 5.77 -3.60 -2.98
N ALA A 112 5.09 -3.63 -4.13
CA ALA A 112 3.93 -4.50 -4.33
C ALA A 112 4.25 -5.99 -4.15
N GLU A 113 5.46 -6.43 -4.49
CA GLU A 113 5.88 -7.83 -4.34
C GLU A 113 6.06 -8.22 -2.87
N ASP A 114 6.42 -7.26 -2.00
CA ASP A 114 6.49 -7.49 -0.55
C ASP A 114 5.10 -7.77 0.06
N LEU A 115 4.05 -7.17 -0.51
CA LEU A 115 2.67 -7.32 -0.05
C LEU A 115 1.90 -8.47 -0.74
N LYS A 116 2.42 -8.98 -1.86
CA LYS A 116 1.82 -10.04 -2.66
C LYS A 116 1.48 -11.33 -1.88
N PRO A 117 2.27 -11.78 -0.90
CA PRO A 117 1.92 -12.95 -0.10
C PRO A 117 0.70 -12.77 0.81
N PHE A 118 0.19 -11.54 1.00
CA PHE A 118 -0.87 -11.21 1.95
C PHE A 118 -2.17 -10.72 1.26
N PRO A 119 -2.85 -11.55 0.44
CA PRO A 119 -4.05 -11.10 -0.28
C PRO A 119 -5.25 -10.77 0.63
N ALA A 120 -5.22 -11.27 1.87
CA ALA A 120 -6.23 -10.97 2.91
C ALA A 120 -5.93 -9.67 3.68
N LEU A 121 -4.81 -9.00 3.40
CA LEU A 121 -4.39 -7.80 4.13
C LEU A 121 -5.46 -6.72 4.07
N THR A 122 -5.96 -6.35 5.25
CA THR A 122 -6.98 -5.32 5.47
C THR A 122 -6.36 -4.08 6.13
N ARG A 123 -5.30 -4.25 6.92
CA ARG A 123 -4.59 -3.16 7.57
C ARG A 123 -3.07 -3.27 7.42
N LEU A 124 -2.45 -2.18 7.01
CA LEU A 124 -1.01 -2.02 6.89
C LEU A 124 -0.58 -0.73 7.59
N VAL A 125 0.27 -0.85 8.60
CA VAL A 125 0.81 0.31 9.33
C VAL A 125 2.33 0.30 9.26
N LEU A 126 2.88 1.36 8.68
CA LEU A 126 4.32 1.54 8.41
C LEU A 126 4.85 2.82 9.07
N ASN A 127 4.24 3.23 10.18
CA ASN A 127 4.57 4.48 10.86
C ASN A 127 6.00 4.48 11.42
N GLY A 128 6.68 5.63 11.42
CA GLY A 128 7.99 5.78 12.07
C GLY A 128 9.15 5.11 11.32
N ASN A 129 9.01 4.88 10.01
CA ASN A 129 10.07 4.32 9.18
C ASN A 129 10.82 5.41 8.40
N ARG A 130 11.55 5.04 7.34
CA ARG A 130 12.36 5.94 6.51
C ARG A 130 11.95 5.89 5.04
N ILE A 131 10.67 5.64 4.79
CA ILE A 131 10.13 5.50 3.43
C ILE A 131 10.20 6.87 2.75
N LEU A 132 10.84 6.92 1.58
CA LEU A 132 10.98 8.13 0.75
C LEU A 132 9.97 8.17 -0.40
N HIS A 133 9.62 7.02 -0.96
CA HIS A 133 8.74 6.91 -2.13
C HIS A 133 7.74 5.79 -1.91
N VAL A 134 6.48 6.04 -2.30
CA VAL A 134 5.41 5.04 -2.32
C VAL A 134 4.97 4.83 -3.76
N ASP A 135 5.17 3.62 -4.29
CA ASP A 135 4.78 3.31 -5.66
C ASP A 135 3.26 3.25 -5.81
N GLY A 136 2.76 3.74 -6.94
CA GLY A 136 1.32 3.78 -7.24
C GLY A 136 0.67 2.40 -7.39
N ASN A 137 1.46 1.34 -7.55
CA ASN A 137 0.95 -0.03 -7.61
C ASN A 137 1.17 -0.82 -6.31
N LEU A 138 1.65 -0.19 -5.23
CA LEU A 138 2.00 -0.87 -3.98
C LEU A 138 0.88 -1.80 -3.48
N LEU A 139 -0.37 -1.36 -3.59
CA LEU A 139 -1.54 -2.04 -3.05
C LEU A 139 -2.26 -2.97 -4.05
N GLN A 140 -1.68 -3.21 -5.23
CA GLN A 140 -2.36 -3.95 -6.32
C GLN A 140 -2.71 -5.41 -5.96
N HIS A 141 -2.03 -6.00 -4.97
CA HIS A 141 -2.24 -7.39 -4.54
C HIS A 141 -3.05 -7.51 -3.23
N THR A 142 -3.46 -6.39 -2.64
CA THR A 142 -4.17 -6.33 -1.35
C THR A 142 -5.56 -5.70 -1.52
N PRO A 143 -6.48 -6.34 -2.28
CA PRO A 143 -7.76 -5.73 -2.66
C PRO A 143 -8.71 -5.46 -1.48
N ASN A 144 -8.43 -6.06 -0.32
CA ASN A 144 -9.23 -5.93 0.89
C ASN A 144 -8.75 -4.81 1.80
N ILE A 145 -7.70 -4.07 1.43
CA ILE A 145 -7.09 -3.07 2.30
C ILE A 145 -8.05 -1.90 2.57
N ARG A 146 -8.12 -1.49 3.83
CA ARG A 146 -9.00 -0.43 4.35
C ARG A 146 -8.25 0.59 5.20
N VAL A 147 -7.19 0.15 5.86
CA VAL A 147 -6.38 0.99 6.74
C VAL A 147 -4.93 0.97 6.26
N VAL A 148 -4.42 2.13 5.91
CA VAL A 148 -3.03 2.31 5.49
C VAL A 148 -2.44 3.51 6.20
N GLU A 149 -1.35 3.32 6.94
CA GLU A 149 -0.70 4.39 7.68
C GLU A 149 0.79 4.46 7.33
N PHE A 150 1.23 5.63 6.87
CA PHE A 150 2.61 5.97 6.55
C PHE A 150 3.12 7.15 7.39
N SER A 151 2.53 7.39 8.55
CA SER A 151 2.81 8.56 9.36
C SER A 151 4.25 8.56 9.90
N ASN A 152 4.88 9.73 10.05
CA ASN A 152 6.26 9.87 10.51
C ASN A 152 7.26 9.09 9.62
N ASN A 153 7.16 9.26 8.31
CA ASN A 153 8.17 8.80 7.35
C ASN A 153 8.87 10.03 6.72
N GLN A 154 9.46 9.87 5.55
CA GLN A 154 10.13 10.94 4.81
C GLN A 154 9.60 11.00 3.38
N ILE A 155 8.32 10.68 3.17
CA ILE A 155 7.77 10.48 1.83
C ILE A 155 7.82 11.80 1.06
N GLU A 156 8.59 11.79 -0.02
CA GLU A 156 8.75 12.88 -0.98
C GLU A 156 7.86 12.69 -2.20
N THR A 157 7.57 11.43 -2.57
CA THR A 157 6.75 11.14 -3.75
C THR A 157 5.81 9.97 -3.55
N VAL A 158 4.62 10.07 -4.13
CA VAL A 158 3.62 9.01 -4.22
C VAL A 158 3.22 8.82 -5.68
N GLY A 159 3.30 7.59 -6.17
CA GLY A 159 2.93 7.25 -7.53
C GLY A 159 1.42 7.34 -7.77
N LEU A 160 1.05 7.70 -8.99
CA LEU A 160 -0.35 7.71 -9.44
C LEU A 160 -0.97 6.33 -9.32
N GLY A 161 -2.24 6.28 -8.92
CA GLY A 161 -3.01 5.03 -8.87
C GLY A 161 -2.88 4.22 -7.58
N LEU A 162 -2.20 4.75 -6.53
CA LEU A 162 -2.05 4.06 -5.24
C LEU A 162 -3.38 3.51 -4.67
N PHE A 163 -4.47 4.25 -4.86
CA PHE A 163 -5.79 3.90 -4.37
C PHE A 163 -6.75 3.42 -5.47
N GLU A 164 -6.28 3.25 -6.70
CA GLU A 164 -7.13 2.88 -7.83
C GLU A 164 -7.67 1.45 -7.67
N GLY A 165 -8.99 1.29 -7.87
CA GLY A 165 -9.66 -0.01 -7.76
C GLY A 165 -9.86 -0.54 -6.33
N LEU A 166 -9.40 0.17 -5.30
CA LEU A 166 -9.50 -0.27 -3.91
C LEU A 166 -10.84 0.11 -3.28
N ARG A 167 -11.79 -0.84 -3.31
CA ARG A 167 -13.14 -0.66 -2.75
C ARG A 167 -13.15 -0.55 -1.22
N GLY A 168 -12.13 -1.06 -0.54
CA GLY A 168 -12.08 -1.02 0.93
C GLY A 168 -12.13 0.40 1.51
N PHE A 169 -11.70 1.40 0.75
CA PHE A 169 -11.69 2.80 1.13
C PHE A 169 -13.07 3.49 1.05
N THR A 170 -14.08 2.84 0.48
CA THR A 170 -15.46 3.36 0.51
C THR A 170 -16.25 2.87 1.74
N GLU A 171 -15.70 1.93 2.51
CA GLU A 171 -16.35 1.36 3.68
C GLU A 171 -16.16 2.25 4.93
N PRO A 172 -17.14 2.29 5.85
CA PRO A 172 -16.96 2.91 7.16
C PRO A 172 -15.79 2.31 7.92
N GLY A 173 -15.00 3.15 8.58
CA GLY A 173 -13.81 2.73 9.32
C GLY A 173 -12.54 2.59 8.47
N SER A 174 -12.60 2.91 7.18
CA SER A 174 -11.40 3.09 6.37
C SER A 174 -10.61 4.31 6.81
N LEU A 175 -9.28 4.20 6.74
CA LEU A 175 -8.35 5.23 7.17
C LEU A 175 -7.08 5.22 6.32
N VAL A 176 -6.68 6.38 5.85
CA VAL A 176 -5.37 6.60 5.23
C VAL A 176 -4.68 7.74 5.97
N SER A 177 -3.43 7.56 6.38
CA SER A 177 -2.67 8.62 7.05
C SER A 177 -1.28 8.76 6.46
N PHE A 178 -0.92 10.00 6.11
CA PHE A 178 0.43 10.40 5.73
C PHE A 178 0.97 11.52 6.64
N PHE A 179 0.43 11.68 7.85
CA PHE A 179 0.91 12.71 8.78
C PHE A 179 2.44 12.69 8.93
N ARG A 180 3.06 13.87 8.94
CA ARG A 180 4.50 14.08 9.11
C ARG A 180 5.33 13.38 8.04
N ASN A 181 5.02 13.66 6.78
CA ASN A 181 5.86 13.35 5.62
C ASN A 181 6.32 14.64 4.94
N THR A 182 7.23 14.51 3.97
CA THR A 182 7.85 15.65 3.31
C THR A 182 6.89 16.35 2.35
N CYS A 183 6.19 15.59 1.52
CA CYS A 183 5.30 16.14 0.49
C CYS A 183 3.84 16.31 0.96
N ILE A 184 3.45 15.68 2.07
CA ILE A 184 2.07 15.70 2.57
C ILE A 184 2.03 15.52 4.10
N ASP A 185 1.06 16.16 4.76
CA ASP A 185 0.86 16.09 6.21
C ASP A 185 -0.65 16.00 6.52
N GLU A 186 -1.29 14.95 6.02
CA GLU A 186 -2.74 14.80 6.03
C GLU A 186 -3.19 13.38 6.36
N PHE A 187 -4.48 13.23 6.67
CA PHE A 187 -5.16 11.95 6.80
C PHE A 187 -6.54 12.03 6.14
N ALA A 188 -7.10 10.86 5.82
CA ALA A 188 -8.45 10.72 5.32
C ALA A 188 -9.14 9.53 5.98
N GLY A 189 -10.34 9.77 6.52
CA GLY A 189 -11.26 8.74 6.98
C GLY A 189 -12.51 8.69 6.09
N GLY A 190 -12.74 7.54 5.45
CA GLY A 190 -13.90 7.35 4.58
C GLY A 190 -13.81 7.99 3.18
N PRO A 191 -14.81 7.74 2.33
CA PRO A 191 -14.74 8.02 0.89
C PRO A 191 -14.59 9.50 0.53
N GLU A 192 -15.27 10.40 1.24
CA GLU A 192 -15.24 11.84 0.94
C GLU A 192 -13.85 12.44 1.16
N GLN A 193 -13.21 12.10 2.28
CA GLN A 193 -11.88 12.63 2.61
C GLN A 193 -10.80 12.00 1.73
N ILE A 194 -10.98 10.74 1.31
CA ILE A 194 -10.01 10.07 0.44
C ILE A 194 -9.96 10.71 -0.94
N ALA A 195 -11.10 11.16 -1.49
CA ALA A 195 -11.11 11.90 -2.74
C ALA A 195 -10.29 13.21 -2.65
N VAL A 196 -10.40 13.92 -1.53
CA VAL A 196 -9.61 15.13 -1.26
C VAL A 196 -8.13 14.80 -1.10
N LEU A 197 -7.80 13.75 -0.34
CA LEU A 197 -6.43 13.29 -0.14
C LEU A 197 -5.75 12.92 -1.46
N ILE A 198 -6.45 12.23 -2.37
CA ILE A 198 -5.93 11.89 -3.70
C ILE A 198 -5.55 13.15 -4.48
N GLN A 199 -6.41 14.17 -4.48
CA GLN A 199 -6.11 15.44 -5.15
C GLN A 199 -4.89 16.14 -4.55
N ASN A 200 -4.71 16.09 -3.23
CA ASN A 200 -3.56 16.68 -2.56
C ASN A 200 -2.27 15.90 -2.86
N LEU A 201 -2.32 14.57 -2.92
CA LEU A 201 -1.19 13.74 -3.34
C LEU A 201 -0.78 14.02 -4.78
N GLU A 202 -1.73 14.16 -5.71
CA GLU A 202 -1.45 14.51 -7.10
C GLU A 202 -0.88 15.92 -7.26
N ARG A 203 -1.21 16.85 -6.35
CA ARG A 203 -0.69 18.21 -6.37
C ARG A 203 0.73 18.29 -5.81
N ASP A 204 0.96 17.65 -4.66
CA ASP A 204 2.14 17.93 -3.82
C ASP A 204 3.19 16.80 -3.84
N CYS A 205 2.78 15.57 -4.15
CA CYS A 205 3.62 14.37 -4.03
C CYS A 205 3.95 13.69 -5.37
N LEU A 206 3.66 14.28 -6.52
CA LEU A 206 4.03 13.64 -7.78
C LEU A 206 5.56 13.60 -7.94
N PRO A 207 6.13 12.47 -8.43
CA PRO A 207 7.53 12.44 -8.79
C PRO A 207 7.81 13.51 -9.86
N PRO A 208 9.00 14.13 -9.86
CA PRO A 208 9.38 15.05 -10.91
C PRO A 208 9.22 14.37 -12.25
N ILE A 209 8.53 15.02 -13.20
CA ILE A 209 8.46 14.53 -14.58
C ILE A 209 9.90 14.45 -15.07
N THR A 210 10.45 13.25 -15.10
CA THR A 210 11.73 12.99 -15.75
C THR A 210 11.41 13.08 -17.23
N THR A 211 11.55 14.29 -17.78
CA THR A 211 11.89 14.43 -19.19
C THR A 211 13.21 13.71 -19.35
N THR A 212 13.13 12.41 -19.68
CA THR A 212 14.24 11.71 -20.26
C THR A 212 14.56 12.48 -21.53
N THR A 213 15.48 13.42 -21.44
CA THR A 213 16.40 13.73 -22.53
C THR A 213 17.20 12.46 -22.77
N THR A 214 16.56 11.44 -23.33
CA THR A 214 17.23 10.58 -24.30
C THR A 214 17.83 11.54 -25.29
N THR A 215 19.17 11.60 -25.32
CA THR A 215 19.90 12.01 -26.51
C THR A 215 19.14 11.45 -27.71
N GLU A 216 18.76 12.32 -28.65
CA GLU A 216 18.03 12.00 -29.88
C GLU A 216 18.71 10.84 -30.63
N ALA A 217 18.39 9.62 -30.24
CA ALA A 217 18.20 8.54 -31.18
C ALA A 217 16.72 8.68 -31.58
N ALA A 218 16.49 8.92 -32.87
CA ALA A 218 15.17 9.12 -33.44
C ALA A 218 14.17 8.13 -32.84
N VAL A 219 13.33 8.63 -31.94
CA VAL A 219 12.07 7.99 -31.61
C VAL A 219 11.29 8.09 -32.91
N ASP A 220 10.98 6.95 -33.53
CA ASP A 220 10.06 6.92 -34.66
C ASP A 220 8.86 7.77 -34.29
N GLU A 221 8.70 8.89 -35.01
CA GLU A 221 7.56 9.78 -34.84
C GLU A 221 6.32 8.90 -34.84
N CYS A 222 5.51 9.04 -33.79
CA CYS A 222 4.19 8.44 -33.72
C CYS A 222 3.50 8.70 -35.07
N PRO A 223 3.21 7.66 -35.89
CA PRO A 223 2.74 7.85 -37.26
C PRO A 223 1.55 8.80 -37.26
N LEU A 224 1.44 9.66 -38.29
CA LEU A 224 0.44 10.74 -38.36
C LEU A 224 -0.99 10.28 -37.95
N SER A 225 -1.32 9.02 -38.22
CA SER A 225 -2.58 8.36 -37.84
C SER A 225 -2.84 8.25 -36.33
N CYS A 226 -1.81 8.00 -35.53
CA CYS A 226 -1.93 7.86 -34.08
C CYS A 226 -2.00 9.24 -33.42
N ARG A 227 -1.31 10.25 -33.97
CA ARG A 227 -1.44 11.65 -33.53
C ARG A 227 -2.86 12.17 -33.73
N THR A 228 -3.45 11.92 -34.90
CA THR A 228 -4.85 12.28 -35.17
C THR A 228 -5.84 11.52 -34.29
N SER A 229 -5.54 10.27 -33.92
CA SER A 229 -6.40 9.49 -33.04
C SER A 229 -6.40 10.03 -31.61
N ILE A 230 -5.23 10.40 -31.09
CA ILE A 230 -5.08 11.00 -29.76
C ILE A 230 -5.77 12.38 -29.74
N ASP A 231 -5.51 13.24 -30.72
CA ASP A 231 -6.14 14.55 -30.83
C ASP A 231 -7.67 14.43 -30.93
N SER A 232 -8.17 13.43 -31.67
CA SER A 232 -9.61 13.14 -31.74
C SER A 232 -10.18 12.73 -30.39
N SER A 233 -9.51 11.82 -29.66
CA SER A 233 -9.96 11.39 -28.34
C SER A 233 -9.93 12.53 -27.32
N PHE A 234 -8.91 13.39 -27.35
CA PHE A 234 -8.86 14.58 -26.49
C PHE A 234 -10.00 15.56 -26.78
N ASN A 235 -10.28 15.82 -28.06
CA ASN A 235 -11.41 16.68 -28.45
C ASN A 235 -12.76 16.09 -28.02
N GLU A 236 -12.92 14.77 -28.07
CA GLU A 236 -14.13 14.08 -27.62
C GLU A 236 -14.29 14.16 -26.09
N ILE A 237 -13.20 14.02 -25.32
CA ILE A 237 -13.20 14.20 -23.87
C ILE A 237 -13.60 15.63 -23.48
N GLU A 238 -13.03 16.65 -24.13
CA GLU A 238 -13.38 18.05 -23.85
C GLU A 238 -14.83 18.37 -24.23
N TYR A 239 -15.32 17.80 -25.33
CA TYR A 239 -16.73 17.90 -25.70
C TYR A 239 -17.67 17.26 -24.65
N LEU A 240 -17.31 16.09 -24.14
CA LEU A 240 -18.07 15.41 -23.10
C LEU A 240 -18.04 16.18 -21.77
N ARG A 241 -16.89 16.73 -21.37
CA ARG A 241 -16.77 17.60 -20.19
C ARG A 241 -17.71 18.80 -20.28
N GLN A 242 -17.76 19.47 -21.43
CA GLN A 242 -18.65 20.61 -21.63
C GLN A 242 -20.13 20.22 -21.54
N LYS A 243 -20.51 19.05 -22.07
CA LYS A 243 -21.88 18.52 -21.94
C LYS A 243 -22.26 18.17 -20.51
N VAL A 244 -21.35 17.59 -19.73
CA VAL A 244 -21.57 17.27 -18.32
C VAL A 244 -21.82 18.55 -17.53
N SER A 245 -20.93 19.55 -17.66
CA SER A 245 -21.09 20.85 -17.01
C SER A 245 -22.42 21.55 -17.39
N THR A 246 -22.82 21.49 -18.66
CA THR A 246 -24.11 22.05 -19.10
C THR A 246 -25.30 21.30 -18.49
N SER A 247 -25.18 19.99 -18.31
CA SER A 247 -26.24 19.16 -17.73
C SER A 247 -26.38 19.41 -16.23
N GLU A 248 -25.27 19.58 -15.51
CA GLU A 248 -25.26 19.95 -14.09
C GLU A 248 -25.97 21.28 -13.86
N SER A 249 -25.64 22.33 -14.62
CA SER A 249 -26.32 23.62 -14.49
C SER A 249 -27.82 23.55 -14.77
N ARG A 250 -28.26 22.67 -15.68
CA ARG A 250 -29.69 22.44 -15.95
C ARG A 250 -30.39 21.73 -14.81
N ILE A 251 -29.72 20.79 -14.15
CA ILE A 251 -30.24 20.07 -12.98
C ILE A 251 -30.44 21.07 -11.83
N GLU A 252 -29.44 21.90 -11.53
CA GLU A 252 -29.55 22.96 -10.50
C GLU A 252 -30.72 23.91 -10.78
N GLN A 253 -30.93 24.30 -12.05
CA GLN A 253 -32.04 25.16 -12.42
C GLN A 253 -33.41 24.50 -12.20
N LEU A 254 -33.52 23.20 -12.51
CA LEU A 254 -34.76 22.43 -12.28
C LEU A 254 -35.02 22.24 -10.78
N GLU A 255 -33.99 22.04 -9.98
CA GLU A 255 -34.11 21.95 -8.52
C GLU A 255 -34.62 23.26 -7.92
N MET A 256 -34.10 24.40 -8.36
CA MET A 256 -34.61 25.72 -7.94
C MET A 256 -36.09 25.91 -8.32
N GLN A 257 -36.48 25.54 -9.55
CA GLN A 257 -37.88 25.64 -9.99
C GLN A 257 -38.80 24.73 -9.18
N MET A 258 -38.35 23.51 -8.86
CA MET A 258 -39.11 22.57 -8.03
C MET A 258 -39.32 23.12 -6.62
N GLN A 259 -38.31 23.76 -6.04
CA GLN A 259 -38.40 24.38 -4.72
C GLN A 259 -39.39 25.54 -4.70
N GLU A 260 -39.37 26.41 -5.71
CA GLU A 260 -40.33 27.52 -5.84
C GLU A 260 -41.78 27.00 -5.96
N ILE A 261 -41.99 25.91 -6.69
CA ILE A 261 -43.30 25.26 -6.81
C ILE A 261 -43.74 24.70 -5.46
N LEU A 262 -42.85 24.03 -4.72
CA LEU A 262 -43.15 23.47 -3.40
C LEU A 262 -43.57 24.56 -2.40
N GLU A 263 -42.87 25.70 -2.36
CA GLU A 263 -43.24 26.84 -1.51
C GLU A 263 -44.62 27.41 -1.88
N LYS A 264 -44.90 27.58 -3.17
CA LYS A 264 -46.22 28.05 -3.66
C LYS A 264 -47.36 27.08 -3.32
N VAL A 265 -47.08 25.77 -3.26
CA VAL A 265 -48.08 24.76 -2.84
C VAL A 265 -48.30 24.80 -1.33
N GLN A 266 -47.26 25.05 -0.52
CA GLN A 266 -47.38 25.16 0.93
C GLN A 266 -48.13 26.42 1.38
N LEU A 267 -47.97 27.55 0.67
CA LEU A 267 -48.67 28.81 0.96
C LEU A 267 -50.18 28.80 0.60
N LYS A 268 -50.67 27.76 -0.07
CA LYS A 268 -52.08 27.59 -0.46
C LYS A 268 -52.88 26.65 0.46
N LYS A 269 -52.27 26.16 1.55
CA LYS A 269 -52.94 25.44 2.64
C LYS A 269 -53.12 26.34 3.84
#